data_AF-A0A2S5LS72-F1
#
_entry.id   AF-A0A2S5LS72-F1
#
_cell.length_a   1.000
_cell.length_b   1.000
_cell.length_c   1.000
_cell.angle_alpha   90.00
_cell.angle_beta   90.00
_cell.angle_gamma   90.00
#
_symmetry.space_group_name_H-M   'P 1'
#
loop_
_entity.id
_entity.type
_entity.pdbx_description
1 polymer ?
#
loop_
_entity_poly.entity_id
_entity_poly.type
_entity_poly.pdbx_seq_one_letter_code
_entity_poly.pdbx_strand_id
1 'polypeptide(L)'
;DYRLIKELWAFRDNRIAVRFAYEFHDDSGNWRRAYGNENWEFDEDGLMRLRLASINDLPISESERKYRWPAGPRPPDHPGLSDLGL
;
A
#
# COMPACT_ATOMS: atom_id res chain seq x y z
N ASP A 1 -6.82 2.34 12.90
CA ASP A 1 -7.19 1.91 11.54
C ASP A 1 -5.97 1.73 10.65
N TYR A 2 -5.95 0.70 9.79
CA TYR A 2 -4.96 0.52 8.72
C TYR A 2 -5.64 -0.04 7.47
N ARG A 3 -5.46 0.61 6.32
CA ARG A 3 -5.97 0.15 5.02
C ARG A 3 -4.93 0.34 3.95
N LEU A 4 -4.74 -0.66 3.10
CA LEU A 4 -3.63 -0.73 2.14
C LEU A 4 -4.14 -1.04 0.74
N ILE A 5 -3.57 -0.36 -0.24
CA ILE A 5 -3.68 -0.71 -1.66
C ILE A 5 -2.26 -0.89 -2.21
N LYS A 6 -2.02 -2.02 -2.87
CA LYS A 6 -0.80 -2.29 -3.64
C LYS A 6 -1.15 -2.37 -5.11
N GLU A 7 -0.24 -1.92 -5.96
CA GLU A 7 -0.39 -1.94 -7.42
C GLU A 7 0.97 -2.30 -8.06
N LEU A 8 0.93 -3.17 -9.05
CA LEU A 8 2.11 -3.60 -9.79
C LEU A 8 2.74 -2.40 -10.52
N TRP A 9 4.05 -2.25 -10.43
CA TRP A 9 4.80 -1.28 -11.22
C TRP A 9 5.52 -1.94 -12.38
N ALA A 10 6.31 -2.97 -12.08
CA ALA A 10 7.06 -3.76 -13.06
C ALA A 10 7.43 -5.11 -12.44
N PHE A 11 7.82 -6.07 -13.26
CA PHE A 11 8.39 -7.33 -12.79
C PHE A 11 9.43 -7.83 -13.79
N ARG A 12 10.38 -8.62 -13.29
CA ARG A 12 11.39 -9.30 -14.11
C ARG A 12 11.93 -10.50 -13.33
N ASP A 13 11.99 -11.67 -13.98
CA ASP A 13 12.44 -12.92 -13.38
C ASP A 13 11.69 -13.19 -12.05
N ASN A 14 12.41 -13.48 -10.96
CA ASN A 14 11.86 -13.70 -9.63
C ASN A 14 11.64 -12.39 -8.82
N ARG A 15 11.53 -11.23 -9.48
CA ARG A 15 11.42 -9.92 -8.83
C ARG A 15 10.18 -9.14 -9.25
N ILE A 16 9.57 -8.46 -8.27
CA ILE A 16 8.41 -7.60 -8.47
C ILE A 16 8.69 -6.23 -7.85
N ALA A 17 8.46 -5.17 -8.62
CA ALA A 17 8.39 -3.80 -8.13
C ALA A 17 6.93 -3.40 -7.96
N VAL A 18 6.60 -2.87 -6.78
CA VAL A 18 5.24 -2.52 -6.38
C VAL A 18 5.20 -1.08 -5.90
N ARG A 19 4.15 -0.37 -6.31
CA ARG A 19 3.72 0.89 -5.70
C ARG A 19 2.61 0.57 -4.70
N PHE A 20 2.57 1.32 -3.60
CA PHE A 20 1.47 1.18 -2.65
C PHE A 20 1.21 2.48 -1.92
N ALA A 21 0.01 2.57 -1.35
CA ALA A 21 -0.29 3.55 -0.33
C ALA A 21 -1.17 2.93 0.76
N TYR A 22 -0.97 3.36 2.01
CA TYR A 22 -1.83 2.98 3.12
C TYR A 22 -2.29 4.19 3.92
N GLU A 23 -3.50 4.12 4.46
CA GLU A 23 -4.06 5.13 5.37
C GLU A 23 -4.14 4.56 6.78
N PHE A 24 -3.69 5.35 7.75
CA PHE A 24 -3.71 5.00 9.16
C PHE A 24 -3.83 6.26 10.03
N HIS A 25 -4.06 6.09 11.32
CA HIS A 25 -3.89 7.15 12.30
C HIS A 25 -3.04 6.64 13.47
N ASP A 26 -2.35 7.55 14.14
CA ASP A 26 -1.68 7.26 15.41
C ASP A 26 -2.67 7.21 16.58
N ASP A 27 -2.17 6.91 17.79
CA ASP A 27 -2.98 6.81 19.00
C ASP A 27 -3.57 8.16 19.45
N SER A 28 -3.10 9.27 18.87
CA SER A 28 -3.65 10.62 19.08
C SER A 28 -4.73 10.99 18.06
N GLY A 29 -5.06 10.09 17.12
CA GLY A 29 -6.06 10.31 16.07
C GLY A 29 -5.53 11.10 14.87
N ASN A 30 -4.23 11.35 14.75
CA ASN A 30 -3.68 12.06 13.60
C ASN A 30 -3.61 11.12 12.39
N TRP A 31 -4.38 11.44 11.36
CA TRP A 31 -4.41 10.66 10.14
C TRP A 31 -3.21 10.92 9.23
N ARG A 32 -2.78 9.86 8.55
CA ARG A 32 -1.69 9.88 7.58
C ARG A 32 -2.04 9.01 6.38
N ARG A 33 -1.60 9.44 5.19
CA ARG A 33 -1.46 8.57 4.03
C ARG A 33 0.03 8.37 3.77
N ALA A 34 0.47 7.13 3.90
CA ALA A 34 1.81 6.73 3.55
C ALA A 34 1.86 6.31 2.09
N TYR A 35 2.85 6.79 1.35
CA TYR A 35 3.15 6.39 -0.01
C TYR A 35 4.44 5.59 -0.01
N GLY A 36 4.45 4.46 -0.70
CA GLY A 36 5.60 3.58 -0.68
C GLY A 36 5.89 2.89 -1.98
N ASN A 37 7.17 2.56 -2.12
CA ASN A 37 7.69 1.66 -3.13
C ASN A 37 8.30 0.47 -2.42
N GLU A 38 8.00 -0.73 -2.91
CA GLU A 38 8.64 -1.94 -2.43
C GLU A 38 9.11 -2.81 -3.59
N ASN A 39 10.28 -3.41 -3.41
CA ASN A 39 10.88 -4.34 -4.34
C ASN A 39 11.03 -5.68 -3.64
N TRP A 40 10.44 -6.70 -4.25
CA TRP A 40 10.39 -8.05 -3.75
C TRP A 40 11.25 -8.95 -4.62
N GLU A 41 11.95 -9.88 -3.99
CA GLU A 41 12.61 -11.02 -4.63
C GLU A 41 12.10 -12.30 -3.98
N PHE A 42 11.73 -13.28 -4.80
CA PHE A 42 11.20 -14.56 -4.35
C PHE A 42 12.20 -15.70 -4.57
N ASP A 43 12.11 -16.77 -3.78
CA ASP A 43 12.79 -18.04 -4.02
C ASP A 43 11.95 -18.98 -4.91
N GLU A 44 12.46 -20.21 -5.13
CA GLU A 44 11.82 -21.22 -5.98
C GLU A 44 10.52 -21.78 -5.38
N ASP A 45 10.34 -21.69 -4.06
CA ASP A 45 9.13 -22.11 -3.35
C ASP A 45 8.06 -20.99 -3.30
N GLY A 46 8.37 -19.82 -3.89
CA GLY A 46 7.48 -18.66 -3.92
C GLY A 46 7.48 -17.84 -2.64
N LEU A 47 8.41 -18.07 -1.72
CA LEU A 47 8.57 -17.26 -0.51
C LEU A 47 9.42 -16.03 -0.82
N MET A 48 9.04 -14.90 -0.24
CA MET A 48 9.80 -13.65 -0.40
C MET A 48 11.13 -13.75 0.37
N ARG A 49 12.25 -13.78 -0.34
CA ARG A 49 13.61 -13.86 0.25
C ARG A 49 14.29 -12.51 0.43
N LEU A 50 13.87 -11.47 -0.30
CA LEU A 50 14.31 -10.09 -0.09
C LEU A 50 13.14 -9.13 -0.20
N ARG A 51 13.08 -8.19 0.74
CA ARG A 51 12.11 -7.10 0.75
C ARG A 51 12.82 -5.77 1.02
N LEU A 52 12.83 -4.91 0.02
CA LEU A 52 13.30 -3.52 0.15
C LEU A 52 12.09 -2.60 0.06
N ALA A 53 11.89 -1.74 1.05
CA ALA A 53 10.77 -0.81 1.05
C ALA A 53 11.21 0.59 1.48
N SER A 54 10.71 1.60 0.76
CA SER A 54 10.85 3.02 1.11
C SER A 54 9.45 3.62 1.20
N ILE A 55 9.22 4.40 2.25
CA ILE A 55 7.89 4.89 2.62
C ILE A 55 8.00 6.31 3.12
N ASN A 56 7.09 7.16 2.67
CA ASN A 56 6.96 8.55 3.10
C ASN A 56 5.55 8.80 3.61
N ASP A 57 5.45 9.27 4.86
CA ASP A 57 4.18 9.58 5.51
C ASP A 57 3.77 11.03 5.25
N LEU A 58 2.58 11.23 4.68
CA LEU A 58 1.95 12.54 4.52
C LEU A 58 0.81 12.69 5.54
N PRO A 59 0.85 13.71 6.43
CA PRO A 59 -0.31 14.06 7.25
C PRO A 59 -1.52 14.38 6.38
N ILE A 60 -2.70 13.87 6.76
CA ILE A 60 -3.98 14.18 6.12
C ILE A 60 -5.04 14.42 7.20
N SER A 61 -6.10 15.13 6.87
CA SER A 61 -7.32 15.17 7.66
C SER A 61 -8.17 13.91 7.45
N GLU A 62 -9.09 13.63 8.37
CA GLU A 62 -9.99 12.49 8.24
C GLU A 62 -10.91 12.58 7.00
N SER A 63 -11.28 13.80 6.58
CA SER A 63 -12.12 14.03 5.39
C SER A 63 -11.37 13.73 4.09
N GLU A 64 -10.05 13.83 4.07
CA GLU A 64 -9.20 13.51 2.91
C GLU A 64 -8.98 12.02 2.70
N ARG A 65 -9.42 11.16 3.63
CA ARG A 65 -9.32 9.71 3.49
C ARG A 65 -10.07 9.20 2.28
N LYS A 66 -9.37 8.35 1.51
CA LYS A 66 -9.89 7.65 0.32
C LYS A 66 -10.22 6.19 0.64
N TYR A 67 -9.69 5.62 1.71
CA TYR A 67 -9.84 4.19 2.01
C TYR A 67 -10.91 3.99 3.08
N ARG A 68 -12.10 3.56 2.63
CA ARG A 68 -13.30 3.38 3.48
C ARG A 68 -13.95 2.03 3.22
N TRP A 69 -13.43 1.00 3.90
CA TRP A 69 -14.05 -0.33 4.00
C TRP A 69 -13.83 -0.92 5.41
N PRO A 70 -14.57 -1.95 5.84
CA PRO A 70 -14.30 -2.65 7.11
C PRO A 70 -12.86 -3.17 7.20
N ALA A 71 -12.33 -3.38 8.41
CA ALA A 71 -11.00 -3.96 8.55
C ALA A 71 -10.93 -5.35 7.87
N GLY A 72 -9.86 -5.59 7.10
CA GLY A 72 -9.70 -6.81 6.31
C GLY A 72 -9.39 -6.53 4.83
N PRO A 73 -9.63 -7.51 3.95
CA PRO A 73 -9.36 -7.40 2.52
C PRO A 73 -10.07 -6.21 1.90
N ARG A 74 -9.39 -5.53 0.96
CA ARG A 74 -10.01 -4.52 0.10
C ARG A 74 -11.15 -5.19 -0.70
N PRO A 75 -12.37 -4.62 -0.73
CA PRO A 75 -13.44 -5.12 -1.57
C PRO A 75 -13.03 -5.17 -3.06
N PRO A 76 -13.44 -6.19 -3.84
CA PRO A 76 -13.03 -6.32 -5.24
C PRO A 76 -13.41 -5.13 -6.13
N ASP A 77 -14.51 -4.45 -5.81
CA ASP A 77 -15.09 -3.31 -6.51
C ASP A 77 -14.54 -1.95 -6.06
N HIS A 78 -13.74 -1.91 -4.99
CA HIS A 78 -13.07 -0.68 -4.57
C HIS A 78 -12.00 -0.31 -5.60
N PRO A 79 -11.88 0.97 -6.02
CA PRO A 79 -10.87 1.40 -6.99
C PRO A 79 -9.43 1.07 -6.56
N GLY A 80 -8.56 0.86 -7.55
CA GLY A 80 -7.12 0.64 -7.38
C GLY A 80 -6.34 1.92 -7.06
N LEU A 81 -5.01 1.84 -7.04
CA LEU A 81 -4.16 2.99 -6.71
C LEU A 81 -4.24 4.04 -7.82
N SER A 82 -4.08 3.59 -9.08
CA SER A 82 -4.17 4.46 -10.26
C SER A 82 -5.56 5.08 -10.43
N ASP A 83 -6.63 4.33 -10.19
CA ASP A 83 -8.02 4.82 -10.31
C ASP A 83 -8.34 5.92 -9.29
N LEU A 84 -7.64 5.93 -8.16
CA LEU A 84 -7.77 6.96 -7.13
C LEU A 84 -6.90 8.19 -7.41
N GLY A 85 -6.11 8.21 -8.49
CA GLY A 85 -5.16 9.27 -8.80
C GLY A 85 -4.09 9.45 -7.71
N LEU A 86 -3.63 8.34 -7.14
CA LEU A 86 -2.57 8.27 -6.13
C LEU A 86 -1.27 7.68 -6.72
#